data_AF-A0A435FSB0-F1
#
_entry.id   AF-A0A435FSB0-F1
#
_cell.length_a   1.000
_cell.length_b   1.000
_cell.length_c   1.000
_cell.angle_alpha   90.00
_cell.angle_beta   90.00
_cell.angle_gamma   90.00
#
_symmetry.space_group_name_H-M   'P 1'
#
loop_
_entity.id
_entity.type
_entity.pdbx_description
1 polymer ?
#
loop_
_entity_poly.entity_id
_entity_poly.type
_entity_poly.pdbx_seq_one_letter_code
_entity_poly.pdbx_strand_id
1 'polypeptide(L)'
;MFLKSPLVSDGSWNAAHFKNATYDGLVTGYLKALDLDAQRKAASDIQKLLLDETPVIFSYFPDLLVPVRKTVSGVPPIAAGLLLDRVSVAS
;
A
#
# COMPACT_ATOMS: atom_id res chain seq x y z
N MET A 1 -2.40 -6.08 3.66
CA MET A 1 -3.21 -5.91 2.44
C MET A 1 -2.33 -5.72 1.20
N PHE A 2 -1.55 -4.64 1.12
CA PHE A 2 -0.87 -4.21 -0.13
C PHE A 2 0.26 -5.11 -0.66
N LEU A 3 0.96 -5.87 0.18
CA LEU A 3 2.02 -6.79 -0.30
C LEU A 3 1.52 -8.23 -0.52
N LYS A 4 0.40 -8.62 0.12
CA LYS A 4 -0.09 -10.00 0.07
C LYS A 4 -1.15 -10.17 -1.01
N SER A 5 -2.35 -9.64 -0.78
CA SER A 5 -3.50 -9.88 -1.66
C SER A 5 -3.29 -9.56 -3.15
N PRO A 6 -2.54 -8.51 -3.55
CA PRO A 6 -2.42 -8.16 -4.97
C PRO A 6 -1.24 -8.80 -5.70
N LEU A 7 -0.27 -9.44 -5.01
CA LEU A 7 0.98 -9.88 -5.67
C LEU A 7 1.51 -11.23 -5.18
N VAL A 8 1.13 -11.71 -4.00
CA VAL A 8 1.46 -13.09 -3.61
C VAL A 8 0.78 -14.05 -4.57
N SER A 9 1.45 -15.17 -4.86
CA SER A 9 1.01 -16.12 -5.89
C SER A 9 -0.48 -16.43 -5.79
N ASP A 10 -0.96 -16.83 -4.62
CA ASP A 10 -2.37 -17.19 -4.39
C ASP A 10 -3.18 -16.04 -3.76
N GLY A 11 -2.75 -14.80 -4.01
CA GLY A 11 -3.44 -13.59 -3.59
C GLY A 11 -4.80 -13.46 -4.27
N SER A 12 -5.83 -13.19 -3.48
CA SER A 12 -7.22 -13.10 -3.97
C SER A 12 -7.44 -12.01 -5.02
N TRP A 13 -6.56 -11.01 -5.10
CA TRP A 13 -6.65 -9.84 -5.98
C TRP A 13 -5.41 -9.68 -6.89
N ASN A 14 -4.71 -10.78 -7.17
CA ASN A 14 -3.53 -10.76 -8.02
C ASN A 14 -3.89 -10.65 -9.51
N ALA A 15 -4.18 -9.43 -9.96
CA ALA A 15 -4.54 -9.14 -11.34
C ALA A 15 -3.37 -9.29 -12.33
N ALA A 16 -2.12 -9.22 -11.84
CA ALA A 16 -0.94 -9.46 -12.65
C ALA A 16 -0.71 -10.95 -12.96
N HIS A 17 -1.45 -11.85 -12.29
CA HIS A 17 -1.20 -13.29 -12.29
C HIS A 17 0.26 -13.63 -11.92
N PHE A 18 0.90 -12.77 -11.13
CA PHE A 18 2.31 -12.92 -10.77
C PHE A 18 2.49 -14.14 -9.87
N LYS A 19 3.42 -15.03 -10.23
CA LYS A 19 3.72 -16.27 -9.49
C LYS A 19 5.22 -16.35 -9.28
N ASN A 20 5.69 -16.05 -8.07
CA ASN A 20 7.12 -16.08 -7.74
C ASN A 20 7.31 -16.51 -6.28
N ALA A 21 7.84 -17.71 -6.08
CA ALA A 21 8.02 -18.29 -4.74
C ALA A 21 9.01 -17.47 -3.88
N THR A 22 10.00 -16.81 -4.50
CA THR A 22 10.91 -15.92 -3.81
C THR A 22 10.18 -14.70 -3.26
N TYR A 23 9.30 -14.09 -4.07
CA TYR A 23 8.44 -12.99 -3.61
C TYR A 23 7.56 -13.42 -2.43
N ASP A 24 6.89 -14.57 -2.53
CA ASP A 24 6.02 -15.08 -1.46
C ASP A 24 6.78 -15.30 -0.14
N GLY A 25 8.00 -15.84 -0.24
CA GLY A 25 8.92 -16.01 0.89
C GLY A 25 9.34 -14.67 1.50
N LEU A 26 9.72 -13.70 0.68
CA LEU A 26 10.13 -12.36 1.13
C LEU A 26 8.97 -11.62 1.82
N VAL A 27 7.75 -11.67 1.28
CA VAL A 27 6.56 -11.08 1.92
C VAL A 27 6.27 -11.76 3.27
N THR A 28 6.42 -13.08 3.34
CA THR A 28 6.28 -13.81 4.61
C THR A 28 7.33 -13.37 5.63
N GLY A 29 8.58 -13.17 5.21
CA GLY A 29 9.66 -12.65 6.04
C GLY A 29 9.39 -11.24 6.54
N TYR A 30 8.95 -10.33 5.66
CA TYR A 30 8.58 -8.96 6.01
C TYR A 30 7.49 -8.91 7.09
N LEU A 31 6.46 -9.76 6.97
CA LEU A 31 5.35 -9.83 7.93
C LEU A 31 5.74 -10.44 9.28
N LYS A 32 6.78 -11.29 9.31
CA LYS A 32 7.28 -11.96 10.53
C LYS A 32 8.43 -11.22 11.20
N ALA A 33 8.97 -10.18 10.60
CA ALA A 33 10.09 -9.42 11.13
C ALA A 33 9.74 -8.85 12.52
N LEU A 34 10.64 -9.02 13.49
CA LEU A 34 10.47 -8.60 14.88
C LEU A 34 11.04 -7.21 15.16
N ASP A 35 11.89 -6.71 14.27
CA ASP A 35 12.54 -5.42 14.37
C ASP A 35 12.48 -4.66 13.02
N LEU A 36 12.71 -3.34 13.11
CA LEU A 36 12.60 -2.44 11.96
C LEU A 36 13.70 -2.67 10.92
N ASP A 37 14.88 -3.12 11.32
CA ASP A 37 15.99 -3.31 10.39
C ASP A 37 15.76 -4.53 9.51
N ALA A 38 15.33 -5.64 10.11
CA ALA A 38 14.89 -6.84 9.39
C ALA A 38 13.71 -6.52 8.46
N GLN A 39 12.73 -5.74 8.94
CA GLN A 39 11.59 -5.34 8.13
C GLN A 39 12.00 -4.46 6.93
N ARG A 40 12.89 -3.48 7.14
CA ARG A 40 13.42 -2.61 6.08
C ARG A 40 14.27 -3.39 5.07
N LYS A 41 15.06 -4.34 5.53
CA LYS A 41 15.83 -5.22 4.65
C LYS A 41 14.91 -6.04 3.76
N ALA A 42 13.90 -6.70 4.32
CA ALA A 42 12.92 -7.45 3.55
C ALA A 42 12.17 -6.55 2.55
N ALA A 43 11.80 -5.33 2.93
CA ALA A 43 11.18 -4.36 2.01
C ALA A 43 12.11 -4.00 0.84
N SER A 44 13.39 -3.77 1.09
CA SER A 44 14.37 -3.48 0.04
C SER A 44 14.52 -4.64 -0.94
N ASP A 45 14.61 -5.87 -0.43
CA ASP A 45 14.74 -7.07 -1.26
C ASP A 45 13.47 -7.31 -2.10
N ILE A 46 12.28 -7.06 -1.52
CA ILE A 46 11.00 -7.10 -2.26
C ILE A 46 10.98 -6.08 -3.39
N GLN A 47 11.36 -4.83 -3.12
CA GLN A 47 11.34 -3.76 -4.12
C GLN A 47 12.28 -4.04 -5.28
N LYS A 48 13.48 -4.57 -5.02
CA LYS A 48 14.43 -4.97 -6.06
C LYS A 48 13.87 -6.09 -6.93
N LEU A 49 13.32 -7.13 -6.31
CA LEU A 49 12.70 -8.23 -7.06
C LEU A 49 11.54 -7.74 -7.94
N LEU A 50 10.69 -6.85 -7.42
CA LEU A 50 9.60 -6.26 -8.22
C LEU A 50 10.11 -5.38 -9.37
N LEU A 51 11.27 -4.74 -9.22
CA LEU A 51 11.91 -3.98 -10.29
C LEU A 51 12.48 -4.90 -11.37
N ASP A 52 13.07 -6.03 -10.98
CA ASP A 52 13.66 -6.99 -11.91
C ASP A 52 12.57 -7.77 -12.68
N GLU A 53 11.55 -8.26 -11.98
CA GLU A 53 10.47 -9.07 -12.56
C GLU A 53 9.37 -8.22 -13.22
N THR A 54 9.27 -6.95 -12.84
CA THR A 54 8.30 -5.95 -13.36
C THR A 54 6.84 -6.44 -13.47
N PRO A 55 6.24 -7.09 -12.44
CA PRO A 55 4.84 -7.53 -12.53
C PRO A 55 3.84 -6.36 -12.45
N VAL A 56 4.31 -5.18 -12.05
CA VAL A 56 3.54 -3.95 -11.93
C VAL A 56 4.43 -2.75 -12.27
N ILE A 57 3.85 -1.74 -12.91
CA ILE A 57 4.52 -0.47 -13.20
C ILE A 57 3.78 0.64 -12.45
N PHE A 58 4.48 1.33 -11.55
CA PHE A 58 3.97 2.51 -10.87
C PHE A 58 4.39 3.76 -11.65
N SER A 59 3.45 4.40 -12.33
CA SER A 59 3.74 5.60 -13.14
C SER A 59 3.93 6.87 -12.31
N TYR A 60 3.29 6.96 -11.14
CA TYR A 60 3.42 8.08 -10.19
C TYR A 60 2.85 7.71 -8.82
N PHE A 61 3.12 8.55 -7.81
CA PHE A 61 2.50 8.48 -6.48
C PHE A 61 1.57 9.69 -6.30
N PRO A 62 0.24 9.51 -6.27
CA PRO A 62 -0.69 10.63 -6.19
C PRO A 62 -0.67 11.31 -4.82
N ASP A 63 -0.79 12.64 -4.83
CA ASP A 63 -1.25 13.38 -3.66
C ASP A 63 -2.75 13.14 -3.45
N LEU A 64 -3.16 12.88 -2.21
CA LEU A 64 -4.58 12.84 -1.86
C LEU A 64 -5.12 14.28 -1.74
N LEU A 65 -5.60 14.82 -2.85
CA LEU A 65 -6.20 16.16 -2.90
C LEU A 65 -7.71 16.08 -2.70
N VAL A 66 -8.19 16.67 -1.61
CA VAL A 66 -9.61 16.71 -1.25
C VAL A 66 -10.08 18.17 -1.21
N PRO A 67 -10.76 18.68 -2.24
CA PRO A 67 -11.32 20.03 -2.21
C PRO A 67 -12.51 20.07 -1.23
N VAL A 68 -12.50 21.04 -0.31
CA VAL A 68 -13.51 21.20 0.73
C VAL A 68 -14.19 22.57 0.58
N ARG A 69 -15.52 22.62 0.70
CA ARG A 69 -16.27 23.88 0.70
C ARG A 69 -15.92 24.70 1.95
N LYS A 70 -15.93 26.03 1.86
CA LYS A 70 -15.65 26.92 3.00
C LYS A 70 -16.57 26.69 4.22
N THR A 71 -17.79 26.19 3.98
CA THR A 71 -18.77 25.87 5.03
C THR A 71 -18.54 24.52 5.69
N VAL A 72 -17.62 23.70 5.17
CA VAL A 72 -17.32 22.36 5.69
C VAL A 72 -16.03 22.43 6.49
N SER A 73 -16.06 21.92 7.72
CA SER A 73 -14.90 21.90 8.62
C SER A 73 -14.73 20.53 9.29
N GLY A 74 -13.55 20.29 9.85
CA GLY A 74 -13.26 19.07 10.62
C GLY A 74 -12.91 17.83 9.80
N VAL A 75 -12.59 17.96 8.51
CA VAL A 75 -12.10 16.84 7.67
C VAL A 75 -10.64 16.52 8.03
N PRO A 76 -10.32 15.38 8.66
CA PRO A 76 -8.95 15.01 8.97
C PRO A 76 -8.19 14.54 7.72
N PRO A 77 -6.89 14.87 7.57
CA PRO A 77 -6.07 14.30 6.52
C PRO A 77 -5.72 12.84 6.88
N ILE A 78 -6.23 11.88 6.11
CA ILE A 78 -5.90 10.46 6.29
C ILE A 78 -5.40 9.85 4.98
N ALA A 79 -4.41 8.96 5.06
CA ALA A 79 -3.77 8.38 3.88
C ALA A 79 -4.69 7.45 3.05
N ALA A 80 -5.83 7.03 3.61
CA ALA A 80 -6.69 5.98 3.03
C ALA A 80 -8.10 6.47 2.64
N GLY A 81 -8.28 7.78 2.39
CA GLY A 81 -9.54 8.33 1.87
C GLY A 81 -10.15 9.43 2.74
N LEU A 82 -11.48 9.47 2.84
CA LEU A 82 -12.20 10.44 3.67
C LEU A 82 -12.69 9.77 4.95
N LEU A 83 -12.45 10.41 6.09
CA LEU A 83 -13.10 10.07 7.36
C LEU A 83 -13.98 11.24 7.77
N LEU A 84 -15.25 10.94 8.06
CA LEU A 84 -16.28 11.97 8.31
C LEU A 84 -16.64 12.10 9.79
N ASP A 85 -15.91 11.43 10.69
CA ASP A 85 -16.21 11.32 12.12
C ASP A 85 -16.30 12.67 12.85
N ARG A 86 -15.60 13.69 12.35
CA ARG A 86 -15.51 15.04 12.95
C ARG A 86 -16.03 16.14 12.01
N VAL A 87 -16.66 15.75 10.90
CA VAL A 87 -17.06 16.71 9.86
C VAL A 87 -18.34 17.44 10.26
N SER A 88 -18.34 18.75 10.08
CA SER A 88 -19.51 19.60 10.28
C SER A 88 -19.73 20.54 9.11
N VAL A 89 -20.98 20.99 8.94
CA VAL A 89 -21.40 21.92 7.89
C VAL A 89 -22.07 23.12 8.55
N ALA A 90 -21.52 24.31 8.32
CA ALA A 90 -22.15 25.56 8.72
C ALA A 90 -23.33 25.88 7.81
N SER A 91 -24.42 26.39 8.40
CA SER A 91 -25.61 26.88 7.69
C SER A 91 -25.34 28.16 6.91
#